data_AF-A0A2M7YH58-F1
#
_entry.id   AF-A0A2M7YH58-F1
#
_cell.length_a   1.000
_cell.length_b   1.000
_cell.length_c   1.000
_cell.angle_alpha   90.00
_cell.angle_beta   90.00
_cell.angle_gamma   90.00
#
_symmetry.space_group_name_H-M   'P 1'
#
loop_
_entity.id
_entity.type
_entity.pdbx_description
1 polymer ?
#
loop_
_entity_poly.entity_id
_entity_poly.type
_entity_poly.pdbx_seq_one_letter_code
_entity_poly.pdbx_strand_id
1 'polypeptide(L)' 'MAFKYKECIEKGLLRKIPPSKDKSLRSIKKAERWLEEAEKTFKTDSLNSSVLASYMVMFHSARAILFFEGLIK' A
#
# COMPACT_ATOMS: atom_id res chain seq x y z
N MET A 1 11.65 -14.31 9.87
CA MET A 1 10.26 -14.48 9.42
C MET A 1 10.23 -14.36 7.89
N ALA A 2 10.35 -15.46 7.14
CA ALA A 2 10.26 -15.39 5.68
C ALA A 2 8.78 -15.32 5.31
N PHE A 3 8.28 -14.16 4.87
CA PHE A 3 6.95 -14.04 4.30
C PHE A 3 6.86 -14.93 3.07
N LYS A 4 6.17 -16.07 3.18
CA LYS A 4 5.98 -16.99 2.07
C LYS A 4 4.87 -16.47 1.16
N TYR A 5 5.17 -15.43 0.36
CA TYR A 5 4.20 -14.88 -0.60
C TYR A 5 3.64 -15.96 -1.56
N LYS A 6 4.38 -17.05 -1.78
CA LYS A 6 3.91 -18.26 -2.48
C LYS A 6 2.65 -18.84 -1.83
N GLU A 7 2.60 -18.94 -0.50
CA GLU A 7 1.39 -19.40 0.21
C GLU A 7 0.22 -18.42 0.01
N CYS A 8 0.49 -17.12 -0.11
CA CYS A 8 -0.55 -16.13 -0.42
C CYS A 8 -1.11 -16.32 -1.84
N ILE A 9 -0.27 -16.71 -2.80
CA ILE A 9 -0.71 -17.04 -4.16
C ILE A 9 -1.53 -18.34 -4.13
N GLU A 10 -1.04 -19.38 -3.44
CA GLU A 10 -1.73 -20.68 -3.30
C GLU A 10 -3.10 -20.53 -2.63
N LYS A 11 -3.21 -19.67 -1.62
CA LYS A 11 -4.46 -19.37 -0.90
C LYS A 11 -5.36 -18.36 -1.63
N GLY A 12 -4.99 -17.88 -2.82
CA GLY A 12 -5.75 -16.88 -3.58
C GLY A 12 -5.79 -15.48 -2.95
N LEU A 13 -4.94 -15.22 -1.96
CA LEU A 13 -4.79 -13.91 -1.31
C LEU A 13 -3.96 -12.93 -2.16
N LEU A 14 -3.18 -13.45 -3.11
CA LEU A 14 -2.48 -12.69 -4.15
C LEU A 14 -2.68 -13.36 -5.50
N ARG A 15 -2.81 -12.55 -6.55
CA ARG A 15 -2.96 -12.99 -7.94
C ARG A 15 -1.84 -12.41 -8.79
N LYS A 16 -1.36 -13.19 -9.75
CA LYS A 16 -0.37 -12.74 -10.72
C LYS A 16 -1.02 -11.88 -11.79
N ILE A 17 -0.34 -10.79 -12.14
CA ILE A 17 -0.69 -9.86 -13.21
C ILE A 17 0.60 -9.43 -13.93
N PRO A 18 0.54 -8.83 -15.13
CA PRO A 18 1.72 -8.22 -15.73
C PRO A 18 2.32 -7.15 -14.79
N PRO A 19 3.64 -7.19 -14.51
CA PRO A 19 4.35 -6.13 -13.81
C PRO A 19 4.08 -4.76 -14.42
N SER A 20 3.90 -3.74 -13.59
CA SER A 20 3.57 -2.39 -14.08
C SER A 20 4.21 -1.30 -13.22
N LYS A 21 5.27 -0.70 -13.77
CA LYS A 21 5.92 0.49 -13.19
C LYS A 21 4.95 1.67 -13.07
N ASP A 22 4.08 1.90 -14.06
CA ASP A 22 3.08 2.96 -14.01
C ASP A 22 2.10 2.78 -12.83
N LYS A 23 1.52 1.58 -12.65
CA LYS A 23 0.64 1.31 -11.51
C LYS A 23 1.36 1.40 -10.16
N SER A 24 2.63 1.00 -10.13
CA SER A 24 3.49 1.15 -8.95
C SER A 24 3.68 2.63 -8.59
N LEU A 25 4.12 3.46 -9.53
CA LEU A 25 4.30 4.90 -9.35
C LEU A 25 3.01 5.61 -8.95
N ARG A 26 1.87 5.25 -9.55
CA ARG A 26 0.55 5.78 -9.15
C ARG A 26 0.20 5.43 -7.71
N SER A 27 0.63 4.27 -7.22
CA SER A 27 0.40 3.85 -5.83
C SER A 27 1.32 4.61 -4.86
N ILE A 28 2.57 4.85 -5.24
CA ILE A 28 3.50 5.73 -4.48
C ILE A 28 2.91 7.14 -4.34
N LYS A 29 2.47 7.75 -5.45
CA LYS A 29 1.83 9.08 -5.43
C LYS A 29 0.58 9.14 -4.53
N LYS A 30 -0.15 8.03 -4.40
CA LYS A 30 -1.28 7.94 -3.45
C LYS A 30 -0.80 7.84 -2.01
N ALA A 31 0.24 7.06 -1.75
CA ALA A 31 0.84 6.96 -0.42
C ALA A 31 1.35 8.32 0.06
N GLU A 32 2.03 9.08 -0.79
CA GLU A 32 2.51 10.44 -0.48
C GLU A 32 1.37 11.39 -0.09
N ARG A 33 0.26 11.39 -0.86
CA ARG A 33 -0.93 12.20 -0.53
C ARG A 33 -1.57 11.79 0.80
N TRP A 34 -1.63 10.49 1.08
CA TRP A 34 -2.13 10.00 2.37
C TRP A 34 -1.19 10.36 3.52
N LEU A 35 0.11 10.47 3.27
CA LEU A 35 1.08 10.88 4.28
C LEU A 35 0.87 12.34 4.66
N GLU A 36 0.70 13.21 3.67
CA GLU A 36 0.32 14.61 3.92
C GLU A 36 -0.96 14.71 4.76
N GLU A 37 -1.96 13.88 4.48
CA GLU A 37 -3.21 13.84 5.25
C GLU A 37 -3.00 13.32 6.68
N ALA A 38 -2.21 12.26 6.85
CA ALA A 38 -1.88 11.70 8.15
C ALA A 38 -1.16 12.73 9.04
N GLU A 39 -0.23 13.50 8.46
CA GLU A 39 0.47 14.58 9.16
C GLU A 39 -0.45 15.75 9.52
N LYS A 40 -1.35 16.16 8.62
CA LYS A 40 -2.33 17.22 8.88
C LYS A 40 -3.26 16.84 10.02
N THR A 41 -3.86 15.65 9.94
CA THR A 41 -4.80 15.14 10.94
C THR A 41 -4.15 14.84 12.28
N PHE A 42 -2.86 14.47 12.28
CA PHE A 42 -2.08 14.36 13.51
C PHE A 42 -1.88 15.71 14.19
N LYS A 43 -1.49 16.74 13.41
CA LYS A 43 -1.27 18.10 13.93
C LYS A 43 -2.52 18.77 14.50
N THR A 44 -3.72 18.35 14.05
CA THR A 44 -5.01 18.82 14.56
C THR A 44 -5.64 17.91 15.60
N ASP A 45 -4.88 16.96 16.16
CA ASP A 45 -5.31 15.99 17.19
C ASP A 45 -6.50 15.10 16.78
N SER A 46 -6.76 14.98 15.47
CA SER A 46 -7.72 14.02 14.92
C SER A 46 -7.07 12.63 14.79
N LEU A 47 -6.75 12.03 15.94
CA LEU A 47 -5.95 10.81 16.03
C LEU A 47 -6.54 9.62 15.26
N ASN A 48 -7.86 9.40 15.33
CA ASN A 48 -8.51 8.32 14.57
C ASN A 48 -8.33 8.48 13.05
N SER A 49 -8.43 9.71 12.56
CA SER A 49 -8.21 10.04 11.14
C SER A 49 -6.74 9.88 10.76
N SER A 50 -5.82 10.30 11.64
CA SER A 50 -4.38 10.13 11.42
C SER A 50 -3.96 8.66 11.35
N VAL A 51 -4.52 7.81 12.23
CA VAL A 51 -4.28 6.36 12.19
C VAL A 51 -4.81 5.75 10.90
N LEU A 52 -6.03 6.11 10.48
CA LEU A 52 -6.60 5.63 9.23
C LEU A 52 -5.76 6.07 8.02
N ALA A 53 -5.37 7.34 7.96
CA ALA A 53 -4.53 7.87 6.90
C ALA A 53 -3.16 7.17 6.87
N SER A 54 -2.54 6.94 8.03
CA SER A 54 -1.27 6.20 8.15
C SER A 54 -1.38 4.76 7.67
N TYR A 55 -2.50 4.08 7.96
CA TYR A 55 -2.79 2.76 7.39
C TYR A 55 -2.89 2.82 5.86
N MET A 56 -3.50 3.87 5.32
CA MET A 56 -3.59 4.06 3.87
C MET A 56 -2.22 4.32 3.22
N VAL A 57 -1.32 5.05 3.88
CA VAL A 57 0.09 5.19 3.45
C VAL A 57 0.72 3.81 3.33
N MET A 58 0.68 3.02 4.41
CA MET A 58 1.26 1.67 4.44
C MET A 58 0.67 0.77 3.34
N PHE A 59 -0.66 0.77 3.20
CA PHE A 59 -1.37 -0.04 2.21
C PHE A 59 -0.95 0.31 0.78
N HIS A 60 -0.89 1.60 0.44
CA HIS A 60 -0.50 2.04 -0.90
C HIS A 60 0.99 1.82 -1.20
N SER A 61 1.86 1.96 -0.19
CA SER A 61 3.29 1.61 -0.31
C SER A 61 3.49 0.12 -0.57
N ALA A 62 2.82 -0.75 0.19
CA ALA A 62 2.88 -2.20 -0.04
C ALA A 62 2.32 -2.58 -1.42
N ARG A 63 1.20 -1.96 -1.83
CA ARG A 63 0.60 -2.18 -3.16
C ARG A 63 1.51 -1.73 -4.31
N ALA A 64 2.32 -0.69 -4.11
CA ALA A 64 3.30 -0.25 -5.12
C ALA A 64 4.34 -1.34 -5.41
N ILE A 65 4.82 -2.03 -4.36
CA ILE A 65 5.74 -3.18 -4.48
C ILE A 65 5.04 -4.32 -5.22
N LEU A 66 3.81 -4.67 -4.83
CA LEU A 66 3.05 -5.73 -5.51
C LEU A 66 2.90 -5.44 -7.01
N PHE A 67 2.52 -4.22 -7.40
CA PHE A 67 2.42 -3.88 -8.82
C PHE A 67 3.75 -3.92 -9.57
N PHE A 68 4.83 -3.54 -8.92
CA PHE A 68 6.17 -3.62 -9.48
C PHE A 68 6.57 -5.07 -9.77
N GLU A 69 6.19 -6.00 -8.89
CA GLU A 69 6.45 -7.44 -8.99
C GLU A 69 5.41 -8.22 -9.82
N GLY A 70 4.38 -7.55 -10.35
CA GLY A 70 3.30 -8.23 -11.09
C GLY A 70 2.36 -9.04 -10.21
N LEU A 71 2.04 -8.51 -9.03
CA LEU A 71 1.11 -9.09 -8.08
C LEU A 71 -0.01 -8.09 -7.74
N ILE A 72 -1.16 -8.61 -7.37
CA ILE A 72 -2.29 -7.85 -6.83
C ILE A 72 -2.98 -8.67 -5.73
N LYS A 73 -3.53 -8.00 -4.71
CA LYS A 73 -4.47 -8.60 -3.77
C LYS A 73 -5.84 -8.67 -4.43
#